data_AF-A0A7K3Z6V7-F1
#
_entry.id   AF-A0A7K3Z6V7-F1
#
_cell.length_a   1.000
_cell.length_b   1.000
_cell.length_c   1.000
_cell.angle_alpha   90.00
_cell.angle_beta   90.00
_cell.angle_gamma   90.00
#
_symmetry.space_group_name_H-M   'P 1'
#
loop_
_entity.id
_entity.type
_entity.pdbx_description
1 polymer ?
#
loop_
_entity_poly.entity_id
_entity_poly.type
_entity_poly.pdbx_seq_one_letter_code
_entity_poly.pdbx_strand_id
1 'polypeptide(L)' 'MKQTVDKNRKELEAKLADVFDEEISKLPDELRCILLDDMVTAFENRLTIFNSVVAKTDN' A
#
# COMPACT_ATOMS: atom_id res chain seq x y z
N MET A 1 -9.94 15.91 -3.94
CA MET A 1 -8.60 15.35 -3.68
C MET A 1 -8.63 14.18 -2.70
N LYS A 2 -9.29 14.29 -1.52
CA LYS A 2 -9.34 13.19 -0.53
C LYS A 2 -9.92 11.86 -1.08
N GLN A 3 -11.05 11.92 -1.80
CA GLN A 3 -11.68 10.74 -2.42
C GLN A 3 -10.80 9.99 -3.43
N THR A 4 -9.90 10.70 -4.13
CA THR A 4 -9.01 10.08 -5.13
C THR A 4 -7.90 9.28 -4.47
N VAL A 5 -7.40 9.76 -3.32
CA VAL A 5 -6.40 9.07 -2.50
C VAL A 5 -7.01 7.79 -1.91
N ASP A 6 -8.21 7.88 -1.34
CA ASP A 6 -8.91 6.73 -0.74
C ASP A 6 -9.24 5.64 -1.78
N LYS A 7 -9.57 6.04 -3.02
CA LYS A 7 -9.84 5.11 -4.12
C LYS A 7 -8.58 4.35 -4.55
N ASN A 8 -7.45 5.06 -4.69
CA ASN A 8 -6.18 4.45 -5.08
C ASN A 8 -5.67 3.47 -4.02
N ARG A 9 -5.88 3.80 -2.74
CA ARG A 9 -5.49 2.95 -1.61
C ARG A 9 -6.23 1.60 -1.64
N LYS A 10 -7.55 1.61 -1.81
CA LYS A 10 -8.36 0.38 -1.92
C LYS A 10 -8.00 -0.47 -3.13
N GLU A 11 -7.67 0.17 -4.25
CA GLU A 11 -7.24 -0.56 -5.45
C GLU A 11 -5.89 -1.25 -5.22
N LEU A 12 -4.96 -0.59 -4.54
CA LEU A 12 -3.67 -1.17 -4.19
C LEU A 12 -3.82 -2.30 -3.16
N GLU A 13 -4.68 -2.13 -2.16
CA GLU A 13 -5.01 -3.17 -1.19
C GLU A 13 -5.57 -4.43 -1.88
N ALA A 14 -6.51 -4.26 -2.82
CA ALA A 14 -7.07 -5.36 -3.61
C ALA A 14 -6.01 -6.06 -4.47
N LYS A 15 -5.08 -5.30 -5.07
CA LYS A 15 -3.96 -5.86 -5.84
C LYS A 15 -3.00 -6.66 -4.96
N LEU A 16 -2.69 -6.17 -3.76
CA LEU A 16 -1.85 -6.90 -2.81
C LEU A 16 -2.55 -8.16 -2.31
N ALA A 17 -3.86 -8.10 -2.05
CA ALA A 17 -4.64 -9.26 -1.65
C ALA A 17 -4.67 -10.34 -2.72
N ASP A 18 -4.83 -9.97 -3.99
CA ASP A 18 -4.83 -10.89 -5.13
C ASP A 18 -3.45 -11.54 -5.36
N VAL A 19 -2.38 -10.75 -5.29
CA VAL A 19 -1.01 -11.25 -5.51
C VAL A 19 -0.55 -12.19 -4.40
N PHE A 20 -0.93 -11.93 -3.16
CA PHE A 20 -0.48 -12.69 -1.99
C PHE A 20 -1.55 -13.62 -1.42
N ASP A 21 -2.63 -13.91 -2.17
CA ASP A 21 -3.80 -14.63 -1.65
C ASP A 21 -3.38 -15.98 -1.06
N GLU A 22 -2.53 -16.75 -1.74
CA GLU A 22 -2.08 -18.05 -1.26
C GLU A 22 -1.31 -17.94 0.06
N GLU A 23 -0.41 -16.97 0.19
CA GLU A 23 0.43 -16.74 1.37
C GLU A 23 -0.39 -16.25 2.58
N ILE A 24 -1.38 -15.40 2.33
CA ILE A 24 -2.18 -14.78 3.40
C ILE A 24 -3.49 -15.52 3.67
N SER A 25 -3.87 -16.51 2.84
CA SER A 25 -5.14 -17.26 2.93
C SER A 25 -5.36 -17.94 4.29
N LYS A 26 -4.28 -18.31 4.99
CA LYS A 26 -4.33 -18.98 6.30
C LYS A 26 -4.46 -18.01 7.47
N LEU A 27 -4.30 -16.72 7.23
CA LEU A 27 -4.48 -15.71 8.26
C LEU A 27 -5.99 -15.48 8.48
N PRO A 28 -6.43 -15.30 9.74
CA PRO A 28 -7.75 -14.77 10.03
C PRO A 28 -8.01 -13.47 9.26
N ASP A 29 -9.27 -13.24 8.86
CA ASP A 29 -9.63 -12.06 8.05
C ASP A 29 -9.18 -10.75 8.67
N GLU A 30 -9.27 -10.61 10.00
CA GLU A 30 -8.79 -9.43 10.72
C GLU A 30 -7.28 -9.21 10.53
N LEU A 31 -6.48 -10.29 10.61
CA LEU A 31 -5.02 -10.20 10.40
C LEU A 31 -4.67 -9.98 8.93
N ARG A 32 -5.46 -10.50 7.98
CA ARG A 32 -5.29 -10.18 6.55
C ARG A 32 -5.53 -8.70 6.29
N CYS A 33 -6.62 -8.14 6.83
CA CYS A 33 -6.93 -6.72 6.69
C CYS A 33 -5.82 -5.84 7.27
N ILE A 34 -5.34 -6.15 8.48
CA ILE A 34 -4.23 -5.40 9.12
C ILE A 34 -2.96 -5.47 8.27
N LEU A 35 -2.58 -6.67 7.83
CA LEU A 35 -1.38 -6.86 7.01
C LEU A 35 -1.45 -6.06 5.70
N LEU A 36 -2.58 -6.14 4.99
CA LEU A 36 -2.75 -5.42 3.73
C LEU A 36 -2.72 -3.90 3.94
N ASP A 37 -3.39 -3.39 4.98
CA ASP A 37 -3.37 -1.98 5.36
C ASP A 37 -1.94 -1.46 5.64
N ASP A 38 -1.17 -2.25 6.41
CA ASP A 38 0.23 -1.96 6.75
C ASP A 38 1.14 -1.98 5.52
N MET A 39 0.97 -2.96 4.62
CA MET A 39 1.74 -3.05 3.38
C MET A 39 1.51 -1.84 2.49
N VAL A 40 0.27 -1.39 2.34
CA VAL A 40 -0.05 -0.19 1.57
C VAL A 40 0.60 1.04 2.20
N THR A 41 0.46 1.21 3.51
CA THR A 41 1.05 2.34 4.25
C THR A 41 2.58 2.38 4.14
N ALA A 42 3.24 1.23 4.28
CA ALA A 42 4.70 1.13 4.14
C ALA A 42 5.16 1.48 2.71
N PHE A 43 4.41 1.04 1.70
CA PHE A 43 4.69 1.33 0.30
C PHE A 43 4.53 2.82 -0.02
N GLU A 44 3.43 3.45 0.41
CA GLU A 44 3.17 4.89 0.24
C GLU A 44 4.24 5.75 0.94
N ASN A 45 4.64 5.36 2.15
CA ASN A 45 5.73 6.02 2.87
C ASN A 45 7.05 5.95 2.08
N ARG A 46 7.36 4.79 1.49
CA ARG A 46 8.59 4.62 0.73
C ARG A 46 8.60 5.43 -0.56
N LEU A 47 7.47 5.47 -1.28
CA LEU A 47 7.30 6.32 -2.46
C LEU A 47 7.48 7.80 -2.12
N THR A 48 6.89 8.26 -1.01
CA THR A 48 7.01 9.64 -0.53
C THR A 48 8.47 10.01 -0.30
N ILE A 49 9.22 9.15 0.39
CA ILE A 49 10.65 9.36 0.64
C ILE A 49 11.42 9.43 -0.68
N PHE A 50 11.24 8.46 -1.59
CA PHE A 50 11.99 8.42 -2.84
C PHE A 50 11.68 9.62 -3.75
N ASN A 51 10.40 9.99 -3.88
CA ASN A 51 10.01 11.17 -4.65
C ASN A 51 10.61 12.45 -4.05
N SER A 52 10.72 12.53 -2.72
CA SER A 52 11.37 13.67 -2.05
C SER A 52 12.88 13.73 -2.28
N VAL A 53 13.56 12.59 -2.46
CA VAL A 53 15.00 12.54 -2.77
C VAL A 53 15.26 12.95 -4.21
N VAL A 54 14.45 12.45 -5.16
CA VAL A 54 14.55 12.81 -6.58
C VAL A 54 14.34 14.32 -6.75
N ALA A 55 13.27 14.88 -6.17
CA ALA A 55 13.00 16.32 -6.26
C ALA A 55 14.09 17.24 -5.65
N LYS A 56 14.92 16.71 -4.75
CA LYS A 56 16.07 17.45 -4.19
C LYS A 56 17.34 17.34 -5.03
N THR A 57 17.43 16.32 -5.88
CA THR A 57 18.60 16.06 -6.73
C THR A 57 18.49 16.81 -8.07
N ASP A 58 17.27 17.18 -8.47
CA ASP A 58 16.98 17.96 -9.67
C ASP A 58 17.13 19.49 -9.49
N ASN A 59 17.67 19.97 -8.36
CA ASN A 59 17.95 21.38 -8.06
C ASN A 59 19.45 21.67 -7.94
#